data_AF-A0A843RXT3-F1
#
_entry.id   AF-A0A843RXT3-F1
#
_cell.length_a   1.000
_cell.length_b   1.000
_cell.length_c   1.000
_cell.angle_alpha   90.00
_cell.angle_beta   90.00
_cell.angle_gamma   90.00
#
_symmetry.space_group_name_H-M   'P 1'
#
loop_
_entity.id
_entity.type
_entity.pdbx_description
1 polymer ?
#
loop_
_entity_poly.entity_id
_entity_poly.type
_entity_poly.pdbx_seq_one_letter_code
_entity_poly.pdbx_strand_id
1 'polypeptide(L)'
;MLYANYLLVQREHEDHAALGAAFQRYVAALDAAKDRMPPNLYDFMTASWHYDHLDRRALHDMRLRTFTVTETQVANTQNWEISIEIVLLGAYFDRELHLRYGNVKKYSTGIPETARRTPSGSHGDLLTDEVAVLKEGECVHAMEFSSGSIFEISFCGSFDYKFGETQVP
;
A
#
# COMPACT_ATOMS: atom_id res chain seq x y z
N MET A 1 -12.68 9.91 12.25
CA MET A 1 -11.30 9.42 12.08
C MET A 1 -11.09 9.34 10.57
N LEU A 2 -10.60 10.42 9.96
CA LEU A 2 -10.53 10.67 8.52
C LEU A 2 -9.07 10.99 8.19
N TYR A 3 -8.25 10.03 7.76
CA TYR A 3 -6.84 10.34 7.46
C TYR A 3 -6.20 9.65 6.24
N ALA A 4 -6.95 8.90 5.43
CA ALA A 4 -6.48 8.38 4.14
C ALA A 4 -7.30 8.96 2.98
N ASN A 5 -7.37 10.29 2.87
CA ASN A 5 -8.35 10.97 2.01
C ASN A 5 -7.73 11.99 1.04
N TYR A 6 -6.46 11.85 0.65
CA TYR A 6 -5.81 12.85 -0.19
C TYR A 6 -5.98 12.60 -1.70
N LEU A 7 -5.92 11.34 -2.19
CA LEU A 7 -6.29 11.01 -3.58
C LEU A 7 -7.66 10.34 -3.73
N LEU A 8 -8.22 9.69 -2.71
CA LEU A 8 -9.54 9.04 -2.79
C LEU A 8 -10.72 10.01 -3.00
N VAL A 9 -10.57 11.29 -2.63
CA VAL A 9 -11.65 12.30 -2.71
C VAL A 9 -11.67 13.05 -4.05
N GLN A 10 -10.60 13.04 -4.86
CA GLN A 10 -10.52 13.91 -6.04
C GLN A 10 -10.92 13.25 -7.37
N ARG A 11 -11.36 11.99 -7.38
CA ARG A 11 -11.76 11.29 -8.61
C ARG A 11 -13.06 11.77 -9.26
N GLU A 12 -13.82 12.68 -8.63
CA GLU A 12 -15.09 13.13 -9.22
C GLU A 12 -14.98 14.31 -10.20
N HIS A 13 -13.83 14.97 -10.36
CA HIS A 13 -13.67 16.03 -11.37
C HIS A 13 -12.25 16.04 -11.96
N GLU A 14 -12.11 15.53 -13.20
CA GLU A 14 -10.86 15.43 -13.96
C GLU A 14 -10.30 16.81 -14.36
N ASP A 15 -9.57 17.46 -13.45
CA ASP A 15 -8.62 18.51 -13.78
C ASP A 15 -7.20 17.95 -13.61
N HIS A 16 -6.53 17.68 -14.74
CA HIS A 16 -5.14 17.19 -14.75
C HIS A 16 -4.18 18.11 -13.99
N ALA A 17 -4.42 19.42 -13.98
CA ALA A 17 -3.59 20.36 -13.22
C ALA A 17 -3.82 20.18 -11.70
N ALA A 18 -5.06 19.92 -11.28
CA ALA A 18 -5.38 19.62 -9.89
C ALA A 18 -4.73 18.32 -9.42
N LEU A 19 -4.72 17.28 -10.26
CA LEU A 19 -4.04 16.00 -9.99
C LEU A 19 -2.53 16.18 -9.85
N GLY A 20 -1.90 16.92 -10.79
CA GLY A 20 -0.47 17.22 -10.71
C GLY A 20 -0.12 17.98 -9.42
N ALA A 21 -0.91 18.98 -9.04
CA ALA A 21 -0.71 19.71 -7.80
C ALA A 21 -0.92 18.83 -6.56
N ALA A 22 -1.88 17.90 -6.58
CA ALA A 22 -2.12 16.95 -5.49
C ALA A 22 -0.93 16.01 -5.30
N PHE A 23 -0.41 15.44 -6.39
CA PHE A 23 0.77 14.58 -6.34
C PHE A 23 2.01 15.32 -5.80
N GLN A 24 2.24 16.57 -6.22
CA GLN A 24 3.34 17.37 -5.67
C GLN A 24 3.19 17.64 -4.17
N ARG A 25 1.98 17.91 -3.69
CA ARG A 25 1.71 18.06 -2.25
C ARG A 25 1.96 16.76 -1.49
N TYR A 26 1.60 15.62 -2.09
CA TYR A 26 1.84 14.31 -1.51
C TYR A 26 3.34 14.00 -1.38
N VAL A 27 4.13 14.20 -2.45
CA VAL A 27 5.58 14.02 -2.42
C VAL A 27 6.23 14.94 -1.37
N ALA A 28 5.83 16.22 -1.33
CA ALA A 28 6.33 17.15 -0.31
C ALA A 28 5.97 16.71 1.12
N ALA A 29 4.80 16.08 1.32
CA ALA A 29 4.41 15.53 2.61
C ALA A 29 5.25 14.31 3.01
N LEU A 30 5.60 13.44 2.06
CA LEU A 30 6.55 12.34 2.29
C LEU A 30 7.92 12.88 2.72
N ASP A 31 8.46 13.88 2.02
CA ASP A 31 9.74 14.50 2.35
C ASP A 31 9.72 15.16 3.73
N ALA A 32 8.66 15.90 4.06
CA ALA A 32 8.50 16.53 5.37
C ALA A 32 8.29 15.51 6.51
N ALA A 33 7.96 14.26 6.18
CA ALA A 33 7.75 13.19 7.13
C ALA A 33 8.88 12.16 7.17
N LYS A 34 9.91 12.29 6.32
CA LYS A 34 11.01 11.34 6.15
C LYS A 34 11.58 10.80 7.46
N ASP A 35 11.94 11.70 8.38
CA ASP A 35 12.60 11.32 9.65
C ASP A 35 11.66 10.60 10.64
N ARG A 36 10.35 10.64 10.38
CA ARG A 36 9.29 10.04 11.22
C ARG A 36 8.79 8.71 10.65
N MET A 37 9.32 8.29 9.51
CA MET A 37 8.95 7.07 8.79
C MET A 37 10.01 5.98 8.95
N PRO A 38 9.65 4.70 8.82
CA PRO A 38 10.63 3.65 8.60
C PRO A 38 11.46 3.98 7.34
N PRO A 39 12.81 3.90 7.37
CA PRO A 39 13.66 4.26 6.24
C PRO A 39 13.29 3.50 4.96
N ASN A 40 13.10 2.18 5.05
CA ASN A 40 12.70 1.34 3.92
C ASN A 40 11.33 1.73 3.34
N LEU A 41 10.43 2.30 4.14
CA LEU A 41 9.13 2.79 3.66
C LEU A 41 9.32 4.07 2.85
N TYR A 42 10.10 5.02 3.34
CA TYR A 42 10.41 6.23 2.59
C TYR A 42 11.13 5.89 1.27
N ASP A 43 12.12 5.01 1.32
CA ASP A 43 12.86 4.55 0.14
C ASP A 43 11.94 3.86 -0.88
N PHE A 44 10.95 3.10 -0.41
CA PHE A 44 9.92 2.49 -1.26
C PHE A 44 9.05 3.56 -1.94
N MET A 45 8.40 4.42 -1.15
CA MET A 45 7.45 5.42 -1.65
C MET A 45 8.10 6.49 -2.55
N THR A 46 9.41 6.70 -2.44
CA THR A 46 10.14 7.71 -3.22
C THR A 46 11.00 7.12 -4.33
N ALA A 47 10.97 5.79 -4.52
CA ALA A 47 11.78 5.16 -5.54
C ALA A 47 11.38 5.64 -6.94
N SER A 48 12.37 5.85 -7.82
CA SER A 48 12.13 6.36 -9.18
C SER A 48 11.22 5.48 -10.03
N TRP A 49 11.10 4.20 -9.68
CA TRP A 49 10.26 3.21 -10.37
C TRP A 49 8.84 3.15 -9.83
N HIS A 50 8.58 3.68 -8.64
CA HIS A 50 7.33 3.44 -7.90
C HIS A 50 6.11 4.00 -8.63
N TYR A 51 6.24 5.23 -9.14
CA TYR A 51 5.19 5.96 -9.87
C TYR A 51 5.47 6.11 -11.38
N ASP A 52 6.53 5.47 -11.90
CA ASP A 52 6.85 5.51 -13.34
C ASP A 52 6.10 4.39 -14.09
N HIS A 53 5.00 4.75 -14.75
CA HIS A 53 4.19 3.83 -15.56
C HIS A 53 4.95 3.09 -16.68
N LEU A 54 6.16 3.52 -17.05
CA LEU A 54 7.02 2.83 -18.01
C LEU A 54 7.93 1.79 -17.36
N ASP A 55 8.13 1.86 -16.04
CA ASP A 55 8.91 0.88 -15.29
C ASP A 55 8.04 -0.35 -14.95
N ARG A 56 8.52 -1.55 -15.30
CA ARG A 56 7.82 -2.81 -15.02
C ARG A 56 7.66 -3.11 -13.53
N ARG A 57 8.39 -2.39 -12.67
CA ARG A 57 8.31 -2.48 -11.20
C ARG A 57 7.22 -1.60 -10.60
N ALA A 58 6.66 -0.67 -11.37
CA ALA A 58 5.65 0.26 -10.86
C ALA A 58 4.44 -0.48 -10.29
N LEU A 59 3.85 0.11 -9.25
CA LEU A 59 2.72 -0.49 -8.52
C LEU A 59 1.40 -0.43 -9.28
N HIS A 60 1.27 0.54 -10.19
CA HIS A 60 0.07 0.69 -10.99
C HIS A 60 -0.22 -0.61 -11.77
N ASP A 61 -1.48 -1.01 -11.78
CA ASP A 61 -1.97 -2.26 -12.40
C ASP A 61 -1.44 -3.58 -11.80
N MET A 62 -0.74 -3.54 -10.66
CA MET A 62 -0.42 -4.77 -9.93
C MET A 62 -1.68 -5.42 -9.35
N ARG A 63 -1.70 -6.75 -9.19
CA ARG A 63 -2.83 -7.47 -8.61
C ARG A 63 -2.51 -8.10 -7.27
N LEU A 64 -3.45 -8.08 -6.34
CA LEU A 64 -3.30 -8.83 -5.10
C LEU A 64 -3.18 -10.33 -5.40
N ARG A 65 -2.10 -10.95 -4.94
CA ARG A 65 -1.88 -12.40 -4.97
C ARG A 65 -2.15 -13.03 -3.62
N THR A 66 -1.55 -12.49 -2.55
CA THR A 66 -1.80 -12.95 -1.18
C THR A 66 -1.86 -11.78 -0.20
N PHE A 67 -2.65 -11.96 0.85
CA PHE A 67 -2.70 -11.12 2.04
C PHE A 67 -2.67 -12.04 3.25
N THR A 68 -1.57 -12.01 3.99
CA THR A 68 -1.32 -12.92 5.12
C THR A 68 -1.19 -12.12 6.40
N VAL A 69 -2.03 -12.45 7.39
CA VAL A 69 -1.95 -11.93 8.75
C VAL A 69 -1.36 -13.01 9.64
N THR A 70 -0.39 -12.66 10.47
CA THR A 70 0.24 -13.58 11.42
C THR A 70 0.28 -12.94 12.79
N GLU A 71 -0.20 -13.66 13.80
CA GLU A 71 -0.05 -13.30 15.21
C GLU A 71 1.04 -14.17 15.83
N THR A 72 2.10 -13.54 16.32
CA THR A 72 3.23 -14.24 16.94
C THR A 72 3.40 -13.78 18.37
N GLN A 73 3.58 -14.73 19.29
CA GLN A 73 3.93 -14.40 20.67
C GLN A 73 5.38 -13.90 20.72
N VAL A 74 5.58 -12.73 21.32
CA VAL A 74 6.94 -12.20 21.54
C VAL A 74 7.63 -13.07 22.57
N ALA A 75 8.81 -13.59 22.21
CA ALA A 75 9.54 -14.57 22.99
C ALA A 75 9.67 -14.17 24.47
N ASN A 76 9.30 -15.09 25.36
CA ASN A 76 9.35 -14.91 26.82
C ASN A 76 8.46 -13.78 27.37
N THR A 77 7.40 -13.38 26.64
CA THR A 77 6.41 -12.40 27.13
C THR A 77 4.98 -12.92 26.94
N GLN A 78 3.99 -12.23 27.52
CA GLN A 78 2.57 -12.46 27.23
C GLN A 78 2.06 -11.59 26.06
N ASN A 79 2.95 -10.82 25.42
CA ASN A 79 2.59 -9.91 24.34
C ASN A 79 2.52 -10.67 23.01
N TRP A 80 1.59 -10.25 22.17
CA TRP A 80 1.43 -10.73 20.80
C TRP A 80 1.70 -9.59 19.84
N GLU A 81 2.37 -9.92 18.74
CA GLU A 81 2.63 -9.00 17.64
C GLU A 81 1.91 -9.48 16.39
N ILE A 82 1.29 -8.53 15.69
CA ILE A 82 0.67 -8.75 14.39
C ILE A 82 1.67 -8.32 13.32
N SER A 83 1.93 -9.21 12.37
CA SER A 83 2.63 -8.89 11.12
C SER A 83 1.73 -9.16 9.93
N ILE A 84 1.88 -8.35 8.88
CA ILE A 84 1.18 -8.54 7.61
C ILE A 84 2.21 -8.71 6.49
N GLU A 85 1.98 -9.68 5.62
CA GLU A 85 2.67 -9.80 4.33
C GLU A 85 1.64 -9.68 3.20
N ILE A 86 1.95 -8.82 2.22
CA ILE A 86 1.20 -8.69 0.98
C ILE A 86 2.10 -9.11 -0.16
N VAL A 87 1.58 -9.96 -1.03
CA VAL A 87 2.21 -10.27 -2.31
C VAL A 87 1.36 -9.69 -3.43
N LEU A 88 1.96 -8.80 -4.21
CA LEU A 88 1.39 -8.21 -5.40
C LEU A 88 2.04 -8.84 -6.63
N LEU A 89 1.24 -9.16 -7.64
CA LEU A 89 1.67 -9.67 -8.93
C LEU A 89 1.79 -8.51 -9.91
N GLY A 90 2.96 -8.35 -10.52
CA GLY A 90 3.24 -7.27 -11.47
C GLY A 90 2.22 -7.20 -12.61
N ALA A 91 2.02 -6.02 -13.19
CA ALA A 91 1.06 -5.80 -14.29
C ALA A 91 1.27 -6.72 -15.51
N TYR A 92 2.51 -7.17 -15.72
CA TYR A 92 2.90 -8.10 -16.78
C TYR A 92 2.94 -9.57 -16.33
N PHE A 93 2.52 -9.88 -15.11
CA PHE A 93 2.54 -11.21 -14.50
C PHE A 93 3.93 -11.86 -14.47
N ASP A 94 4.99 -11.06 -14.46
CA ASP A 94 6.39 -11.49 -14.60
C ASP A 94 7.22 -11.38 -13.31
N ARG A 95 6.62 -10.82 -12.25
CA ARG A 95 7.29 -10.56 -10.97
C ARG A 95 6.30 -10.49 -9.84
N GLU A 96 6.79 -10.73 -8.64
CA GLU A 96 6.07 -10.49 -7.41
C GLU A 96 6.72 -9.36 -6.62
N LEU A 97 5.91 -8.49 -6.03
CA LEU A 97 6.33 -7.51 -5.04
C LEU A 97 5.80 -7.96 -3.67
N HIS A 98 6.71 -8.20 -2.75
CA HIS A 98 6.42 -8.63 -1.39
C HIS A 98 6.55 -7.42 -0.48
N LEU A 99 5.48 -7.05 0.23
CA LEU A 99 5.45 -5.98 1.22
C LEU A 99 5.26 -6.59 2.60
N ARG A 100 6.08 -6.20 3.57
CA ARG A 100 6.05 -6.73 4.94
C ARG A 100 5.91 -5.61 5.94
N TYR A 101 4.94 -5.78 6.83
CA TYR A 101 4.63 -4.84 7.90
C TYR A 101 4.84 -5.54 9.25
N GLY A 102 5.71 -4.97 10.08
CA GLY A 102 5.91 -5.39 11.47
C GLY A 102 5.14 -4.52 12.45
N ASN A 103 4.75 -5.09 13.58
CA ASN A 103 4.06 -4.38 14.66
C ASN A 103 2.81 -3.61 14.19
N VAL A 104 1.95 -4.30 13.44
CA VAL A 104 0.68 -3.78 12.94
C VAL A 104 -0.26 -3.49 14.12
N LYS A 105 -0.88 -2.31 14.09
CA LYS A 105 -1.79 -1.80 15.14
C LYS A 105 -3.25 -1.92 14.74
N LYS A 106 -3.54 -1.78 13.45
CA LYS A 106 -4.88 -1.91 12.88
C LYS A 106 -4.73 -2.27 11.41
N TYR A 107 -5.62 -3.12 10.92
CA TYR A 107 -5.79 -3.31 9.48
C TYR A 107 -7.28 -3.45 9.14
N SER A 108 -7.64 -3.07 7.92
CA SER A 108 -8.96 -3.31 7.36
C SER A 108 -8.84 -3.62 5.89
N THR A 109 -9.63 -4.59 5.45
CA THR A 109 -9.75 -4.99 4.05
C THR A 109 -11.20 -5.30 3.78
N GLY A 110 -11.72 -4.92 2.62
CA GLY A 110 -13.08 -5.29 2.23
C GLY A 110 -13.36 -4.94 0.79
N ILE A 111 -14.24 -5.71 0.17
CA ILE A 111 -14.87 -5.36 -1.11
C ILE A 111 -16.18 -4.66 -0.73
N PRO A 112 -16.37 -3.36 -1.05
CA PRO A 112 -17.62 -2.66 -0.77
C PRO A 112 -18.82 -3.42 -1.35
N GLU A 113 -19.96 -3.40 -0.69
CA GLU A 113 -21.17 -4.06 -1.21
C GLU A 113 -21.63 -3.45 -2.54
N THR A 114 -21.38 -2.16 -2.73
CA THR A 114 -21.63 -1.37 -3.94
C THR A 114 -20.54 -1.49 -5.00
N ALA A 115 -19.48 -2.26 -4.74
CA ALA A 115 -18.39 -2.48 -5.67
C ALA A 115 -18.88 -3.02 -7.01
N ARG A 116 -18.33 -2.49 -8.11
CA ARG A 116 -18.39 -3.19 -9.39
C ARG A 116 -17.63 -4.50 -9.21
N ARG A 117 -18.36 -5.62 -9.12
CA ARG A 117 -17.72 -6.93 -9.07
C ARG A 117 -16.87 -7.09 -10.32
N THR A 118 -15.57 -7.31 -10.14
CA THR A 118 -14.74 -7.75 -11.25
C THR A 118 -15.32 -9.07 -11.77
N PRO A 119 -15.20 -9.38 -13.07
CA PRO A 119 -15.75 -10.63 -13.63
C PRO A 119 -15.25 -11.89 -12.89
N SER A 120 -14.07 -11.81 -12.27
CA SER A 120 -13.45 -12.89 -11.49
C SER A 120 -13.83 -12.91 -10.00
N GLY A 121 -14.53 -11.89 -9.49
CA GLY A 121 -14.77 -11.73 -8.05
C GLY A 121 -13.53 -11.37 -7.22
N SER A 122 -12.43 -11.01 -7.88
CA SER A 122 -11.16 -10.59 -7.27
C SER A 122 -11.11 -9.09 -6.96
N HIS A 123 -10.07 -8.66 -6.24
CA HIS A 123 -9.83 -7.24 -5.95
C HIS A 123 -9.51 -6.41 -7.20
N GLY A 124 -9.02 -7.02 -8.28
CA GLY A 124 -8.63 -6.31 -9.50
C GLY A 124 -7.24 -5.68 -9.41
N ASP A 125 -7.07 -4.61 -10.18
CA ASP A 125 -5.81 -3.90 -10.40
C ASP A 125 -5.60 -2.84 -9.33
N LEU A 126 -4.38 -2.67 -8.83
CA LEU A 126 -4.00 -1.64 -7.87
C LEU A 126 -4.03 -0.28 -8.57
N LEU A 127 -4.85 0.62 -8.04
CA LEU A 127 -5.09 1.95 -8.59
C LEU A 127 -4.30 3.03 -7.88
N THR A 128 -4.25 2.94 -6.54
CA THR A 128 -3.55 3.91 -5.70
C THR A 128 -2.83 3.19 -4.59
N ASP A 129 -1.66 3.70 -4.23
CA ASP A 129 -0.92 3.35 -3.03
C ASP A 129 -0.42 4.64 -2.36
N GLU A 130 -0.84 4.85 -1.13
CA GLU A 130 -0.55 6.07 -0.38
C GLU A 130 -0.07 5.73 1.02
N VAL A 131 0.85 6.54 1.52
CA VAL A 131 1.31 6.48 2.91
C VAL A 131 1.13 7.81 3.61
N ALA A 132 0.65 7.76 4.84
CA ALA A 132 0.58 8.89 5.74
C ALA A 132 1.23 8.57 7.09
N VAL A 133 1.94 9.54 7.66
CA VAL A 133 2.47 9.45 9.03
C VAL A 133 1.45 10.04 10.00
N LEU A 134 0.93 9.22 10.91
CA LEU A 134 -0.02 9.66 11.94
C LEU A 134 0.69 10.40 13.07
N LYS A 135 1.82 9.87 13.51
CA LYS A 135 2.74 10.42 14.53
C LYS A 135 4.08 9.70 14.40
N GLU A 136 5.05 10.07 15.23
CA GLU A 136 6.39 9.49 15.25
C GLU A 136 6.37 7.95 15.15
N GLY A 137 6.95 7.40 14.08
CA GLY A 137 7.06 5.97 13.83
C GLY A 137 5.75 5.24 13.50
N GLU A 138 4.59 5.90 13.54
CA GLU A 138 3.29 5.29 13.24
C GLU A 138 2.77 5.77 11.87
N CYS A 139 2.67 4.83 10.94
CA CYS A 139 2.26 5.08 9.55
C CYS A 139 0.96 4.35 9.24
N VAL A 140 0.26 4.85 8.22
CA VAL A 140 -0.83 4.16 7.54
C VAL A 140 -0.46 4.01 6.08
N HIS A 141 -0.54 2.79 5.56
CA HIS A 141 -0.46 2.49 4.14
C HIS A 141 -1.86 2.12 3.65
N ALA A 142 -2.40 2.87 2.69
CA ALA A 142 -3.67 2.63 2.03
C ALA A 142 -3.45 2.20 0.58
N MET A 143 -4.13 1.12 0.15
CA MET A 143 -4.13 0.63 -1.22
C MET A 143 -5.57 0.48 -1.72
N GLU A 144 -5.88 1.10 -2.86
CA GLU A 144 -7.18 0.98 -3.53
C GLU A 144 -7.06 0.10 -4.76
N PHE A 145 -7.97 -0.86 -4.91
CA PHE A 145 -8.03 -1.72 -6.10
C PHE A 145 -9.24 -1.39 -6.98
N SER A 146 -9.20 -1.79 -8.26
CA SER A 146 -10.22 -1.48 -9.27
C SER A 146 -11.60 -2.08 -8.99
N SER A 147 -11.70 -3.05 -8.08
CA SER A 147 -12.97 -3.48 -7.48
C SER A 147 -13.60 -2.45 -6.52
N GLY A 148 -12.90 -1.39 -6.15
CA GLY A 148 -13.24 -0.50 -5.04
C GLY A 148 -12.81 -1.03 -3.66
N SER A 149 -12.09 -2.15 -3.61
CA SER A 149 -11.53 -2.63 -2.35
C SER A 149 -10.47 -1.69 -1.81
N ILE A 150 -10.49 -1.43 -0.50
CA ILE A 150 -9.47 -0.64 0.17
C ILE A 150 -8.81 -1.50 1.24
N PHE A 151 -7.49 -1.55 1.19
CA PHE A 151 -6.63 -2.18 2.18
C PHE A 151 -5.95 -1.05 2.95
N GLU A 152 -6.27 -0.91 4.23
CA GLU A 152 -5.60 0.06 5.12
C GLU A 152 -4.83 -0.70 6.18
N ILE A 153 -3.55 -0.38 6.34
CA ILE A 153 -2.66 -0.99 7.35
C ILE A 153 -2.02 0.13 8.15
N SER A 154 -2.35 0.21 9.44
CA SER A 154 -1.68 1.06 10.41
C SER A 154 -0.64 0.24 11.17
N PHE A 155 0.60 0.72 11.21
CA PHE A 155 1.72 0.01 11.82
C PHE A 155 2.70 0.97 12.48
N CYS A 156 3.35 0.50 13.54
CA CYS A 156 4.33 1.25 14.31
C CYS A 156 5.58 0.38 14.49
N GLY A 157 6.30 0.14 13.40
CA GLY A 157 7.34 -0.89 13.35
C GLY A 157 8.09 -0.90 12.03
N SER A 158 8.64 -2.06 11.68
CA SER A 158 9.37 -2.23 10.42
C SER A 158 8.44 -2.26 9.22
N PHE A 159 8.95 -1.73 8.12
CA PHE A 159 8.43 -1.99 6.79
C PHE A 159 9.58 -2.52 5.94
N ASP A 160 9.30 -3.52 5.11
CA ASP A 160 10.27 -4.08 4.18
C ASP A 160 9.57 -4.40 2.86
N TYR A 161 10.32 -4.30 1.76
CA TYR A 161 9.85 -4.70 0.45
C TYR A 161 10.92 -5.44 -0.32
N LYS A 162 10.50 -6.39 -1.16
CA LYS A 162 11.40 -7.09 -2.09
C LYS A 162 10.67 -7.50 -3.35
N PHE A 163 11.39 -7.50 -4.47
CA PHE A 163 10.93 -8.16 -5.68
C PHE A 163 11.34 -9.64 -5.65
N GLY A 164 10.40 -10.51 -5.99
CA GLY A 164 10.62 -11.94 -6.25
C GLY A 164 10.30 -12.28 -7.70
N GLU A 165 10.82 -13.41 -8.17
CA GLU A 165 10.39 -13.99 -9.43
C GLU A 165 9.06 -14.74 -9.23
N THR A 166 8.15 -14.63 -10.20
CA THR A 166 6.96 -15.47 -10.23
C THR A 166 7.36 -16.92 -10.42
N GLN A 167 7.08 -17.76 -9.43
CA GLN A 167 7.05 -19.21 -9.67
C GLN A 167 5.79 -19.50 -10.50
N VAL A 168 6.02 -19.79 -11.79
CA VAL A 168 4.97 -20.30 -12.67
C VAL A 168 4.62 -21.70 -12.18
N PRO A 169 3.34 -22.01 -11.89
CA PRO A 169 2.92 -23.38 -11.59
C PRO A 169 3.11 -24.31 -12.80
#